data_AF-A0A9D7UBQ6-F1
#
_entry.id   AF-A0A9D7UBQ6-F1
#
_cell.length_a   1.000
_cell.length_b   1.000
_cell.length_c   1.000
_cell.angle_alpha   90.00
_cell.angle_beta   90.00
_cell.angle_gamma   90.00
#
_symmetry.space_group_name_H-M   'P 1'
#
loop_
_entity.id
_entity.type
_entity.pdbx_description
1 polymer ?
#
loop_
_entity_poly.entity_id
_entity_poly.type
_entity_poly.pdbx_seq_one_letter_code
_entity_poly.pdbx_strand_id
1 'polypeptide(L)'
;MKKETIEPKKTSYHLKNLYLDPNNYRFIDNKNYKKVEDSNIIDEKIQKRTKTFIEGSKRENIKDLLLSFKTNGFLKVDVIQVKDLGNNKYLVLEGNRRVATLKALQEDHEEGIDIGLLDESIFKSVPFEIHDNEDDKKHLIIMGLKHISGNKKWSAINQAQLIYDYLLPYWGSERYYEEE
;
A
#
# COMPACT_ATOMS: atom_id res chain seq x y z
N MET A 1 -11.57 0.83 31.36
CA MET A 1 -10.96 1.95 30.60
C MET A 1 -11.69 2.07 29.28
N LYS A 2 -12.26 3.25 28.96
CA LYS A 2 -12.77 3.52 27.62
C LYS A 2 -11.55 3.56 26.70
N LYS A 3 -11.47 2.67 25.70
CA LYS A 3 -10.52 2.83 24.59
C LYS A 3 -10.97 4.07 23.83
N GLU A 4 -10.23 5.17 23.96
CA GLU A 4 -10.40 6.31 23.07
C GLU A 4 -10.18 5.78 21.65
N THR A 5 -11.21 5.94 20.82
CA THR A 5 -11.13 5.60 19.41
C THR A 5 -10.41 6.80 18.77
N ILE A 6 -9.10 6.71 18.62
CA ILE A 6 -8.31 7.78 18.01
C ILE A 6 -8.64 7.79 16.53
N GLU A 7 -9.26 8.87 16.05
CA GLU A 7 -9.57 9.03 14.63
C GLU A 7 -8.28 9.18 13.82
N PRO A 8 -8.18 8.54 12.63
CA PRO A 8 -7.00 8.65 11.79
C PRO A 8 -6.73 10.11 11.39
N LYS A 9 -5.50 10.57 11.59
CA LYS A 9 -5.11 11.94 11.24
C LYS A 9 -4.99 12.08 9.72
N LYS A 10 -5.97 12.76 9.11
CA LYS A 10 -5.96 13.12 7.68
C LYS A 10 -4.88 14.17 7.42
N THR A 11 -3.96 13.86 6.52
CA THR A 11 -2.90 14.80 6.09
C THR A 11 -2.64 14.66 4.59
N SER A 12 -1.98 15.65 3.99
CA SER A 12 -1.56 15.60 2.59
C SER A 12 -0.12 16.07 2.43
N TYR A 13 0.68 15.31 1.69
CA TYR A 13 2.08 15.62 1.42
C TYR A 13 2.47 15.30 -0.03
N HIS A 14 3.67 15.71 -0.39
CA HIS A 14 4.24 15.43 -1.70
C HIS A 14 4.36 13.92 -1.95
N LEU A 15 4.02 13.48 -3.15
CA LEU A 15 4.08 12.06 -3.58
C LEU A 15 5.46 11.41 -3.38
N LYS A 16 6.54 12.21 -3.42
CA LYS A 16 7.91 11.74 -3.16
C LYS A 16 8.12 11.27 -1.71
N ASN A 17 7.29 11.72 -0.78
CA ASN A 17 7.34 11.33 0.63
C ASN A 17 6.63 10.01 0.91
N LEU A 18 5.86 9.48 -0.06
CA LEU A 18 5.17 8.20 0.02
C LEU A 18 6.03 7.07 -0.56
N TYR A 19 6.36 6.10 0.27
CA TYR A 19 7.15 4.92 -0.06
C TYR A 19 6.24 3.71 -0.20
N LEU A 20 6.41 2.97 -1.29
CA LEU A 20 5.66 1.74 -1.55
C LEU A 20 6.15 0.65 -0.60
N ASP A 21 5.24 -0.20 -0.13
CA ASP A 21 5.57 -1.29 0.78
C ASP A 21 6.24 -2.46 0.02
N PRO A 22 7.55 -2.72 0.23
CA PRO A 22 8.24 -3.82 -0.43
C PRO A 22 7.85 -5.20 0.11
N ASN A 23 7.24 -5.27 1.29
CA ASN A 23 6.81 -6.49 1.97
C ASN A 23 5.31 -6.76 1.79
N ASN A 24 4.67 -6.08 0.85
CA ASN A 24 3.25 -6.26 0.60
C ASN A 24 2.95 -7.73 0.23
N TYR A 25 1.98 -8.33 0.91
CA TYR A 25 1.58 -9.73 0.69
C TYR A 25 1.20 -10.04 -0.76
N ARG A 26 0.88 -9.04 -1.58
CA ARG A 26 0.65 -9.21 -3.02
C ARG A 26 1.85 -9.83 -3.77
N PHE A 27 3.06 -9.82 -3.20
CA PHE A 27 4.26 -10.27 -3.90
C PHE A 27 4.80 -11.63 -3.46
N ILE A 28 4.18 -12.31 -2.50
CA ILE A 28 4.74 -13.56 -1.94
C ILE A 28 4.93 -14.64 -3.02
N ASP A 29 4.01 -14.69 -4.00
CA ASP A 29 4.07 -15.57 -5.17
C ASP A 29 5.06 -15.13 -6.27
N ASN A 30 5.72 -13.98 -6.12
CA ASN A 30 6.70 -13.52 -7.08
C ASN A 30 8.07 -14.16 -6.81
N LYS A 31 8.62 -14.88 -7.80
CA LYS A 31 9.94 -15.53 -7.70
C LYS A 31 11.11 -14.61 -7.31
N ASN A 32 10.99 -13.30 -7.57
CA ASN A 32 12.01 -12.31 -7.26
C ASN A 32 11.76 -11.58 -5.93
N TYR A 33 10.67 -11.91 -5.23
CA TYR A 33 10.36 -11.37 -3.92
C TYR A 33 11.39 -11.84 -2.90
N LYS A 34 11.84 -10.89 -2.09
CA LYS A 34 12.66 -11.12 -0.90
C LYS A 34 12.21 -10.11 0.14
N LYS A 35 11.96 -10.61 1.35
CA LYS A 35 11.64 -9.77 2.52
C LYS A 35 12.72 -8.70 2.68
N VAL A 36 12.28 -7.48 2.95
CA VAL A 36 13.11 -6.29 3.10
C VAL A 36 13.06 -5.85 4.56
N GLU A 37 14.23 -5.63 5.15
CA GLU A 37 14.36 -5.05 6.48
C GLU A 37 13.93 -3.58 6.51
N ASP A 38 13.39 -3.13 7.64
CA ASP A 38 12.85 -1.77 7.81
C ASP A 38 13.85 -0.66 7.43
N SER A 39 15.13 -0.87 7.73
CA SER A 39 16.21 0.07 7.40
C SER A 39 16.38 0.31 5.89
N ASN A 40 15.91 -0.62 5.06
CA ASN A 40 16.09 -0.62 3.62
C ASN A 40 14.81 -0.29 2.85
N ILE A 41 13.67 -0.08 3.54
CA ILE A 41 12.38 0.19 2.90
C ILE A 41 12.46 1.40 1.95
N ILE A 42 13.22 2.43 2.33
CA ILE A 42 13.33 3.68 1.56
C ILE A 42 14.44 3.66 0.50
N ASP A 43 15.18 2.55 0.36
CA ASP A 43 16.24 2.43 -0.64
C ASP A 43 15.67 2.53 -2.06
N GLU A 44 16.34 3.31 -2.93
CA GLU A 44 15.85 3.62 -4.27
C GLU A 44 15.72 2.39 -5.16
N LYS A 45 16.65 1.43 -5.06
CA LYS A 45 16.60 0.19 -5.87
C LYS A 45 15.47 -0.70 -5.40
N ILE A 46 15.24 -0.75 -4.09
CA ILE A 46 14.10 -1.47 -3.50
C ILE A 46 12.79 -0.83 -3.94
N GLN A 47 12.65 0.50 -3.83
CA GLN A 47 11.44 1.21 -4.27
C GLN A 47 11.17 1.01 -5.76
N LYS A 48 12.20 1.05 -6.61
CA LYS A 48 12.08 0.74 -8.04
C LYS A 48 11.57 -0.69 -8.28
N ARG A 49 12.15 -1.68 -7.60
CA ARG A 49 11.70 -3.09 -7.68
C ARG A 49 10.24 -3.23 -7.23
N THR A 50 9.88 -2.63 -6.10
CA THR A 50 8.52 -2.65 -5.57
C THR A 50 7.52 -2.03 -6.54
N LYS A 51 7.86 -0.88 -7.13
CA LYS A 51 7.06 -0.23 -8.19
C LYS A 51 6.87 -1.18 -9.38
N THR A 52 7.92 -1.83 -9.87
CA THR A 52 7.82 -2.83 -10.95
C THR A 52 6.91 -4.00 -10.58
N PHE A 53 6.94 -4.51 -9.35
CA PHE A 53 6.03 -5.58 -8.91
C PHE A 53 4.57 -5.12 -8.90
N ILE A 54 4.30 -3.89 -8.48
CA ILE A 54 2.95 -3.32 -8.43
C ILE A 54 2.41 -3.04 -9.83
N GLU A 55 3.24 -2.46 -10.70
CA GLU A 55 2.86 -2.10 -12.07
C GLU A 55 2.69 -3.32 -12.96
N GLY A 56 3.56 -4.31 -12.80
CA GLY A 56 3.68 -5.44 -13.72
C GLY A 56 4.36 -5.07 -15.06
N SER A 57 4.43 -6.05 -15.96
CA SER A 57 4.93 -5.89 -17.32
C SER A 57 4.05 -4.95 -18.16
N LYS A 58 4.60 -3.78 -18.51
CA LYS A 58 3.89 -2.73 -19.27
C LYS A 58 2.68 -2.15 -18.51
N ARG A 59 2.76 -2.10 -17.17
CA ARG A 59 1.76 -1.45 -16.29
C ARG A 59 0.37 -2.10 -16.34
N GLU A 60 0.26 -3.37 -16.74
CA GLU A 60 -0.97 -4.16 -16.82
C GLU A 60 -1.71 -4.26 -15.48
N ASN A 61 -0.99 -4.33 -14.36
CA ASN A 61 -1.60 -4.46 -13.03
C ASN A 61 -2.18 -3.15 -12.50
N ILE A 62 -1.91 -2.02 -13.15
CA ILE A 62 -2.47 -0.70 -12.81
C ILE A 62 -3.21 -0.04 -13.97
N LYS A 63 -3.46 -0.76 -15.08
CA LYS A 63 -4.09 -0.22 -16.29
C LYS A 63 -5.48 0.38 -16.02
N ASP A 64 -6.26 -0.26 -15.15
CA ASP A 64 -7.56 0.20 -14.66
C ASP A 64 -7.45 1.55 -13.92
N LEU A 65 -6.45 1.70 -13.06
CA LEU A 65 -6.22 2.94 -12.31
C LEU A 65 -5.66 4.05 -13.19
N LEU A 66 -4.77 3.72 -14.13
CA LEU A 66 -4.29 4.66 -15.14
C LEU A 66 -5.47 5.23 -15.93
N LEU A 67 -6.34 4.37 -16.46
CA LEU A 67 -7.55 4.81 -17.18
C LEU A 67 -8.44 5.67 -16.28
N SER A 68 -8.74 5.20 -15.07
CA SER A 68 -9.62 5.91 -14.14
C SER A 68 -9.08 7.31 -13.78
N PHE A 69 -7.78 7.43 -13.49
CA PHE A 69 -7.17 8.72 -13.13
C PHE A 69 -7.07 9.66 -14.33
N LYS A 70 -6.74 9.16 -15.52
CA LYS A 70 -6.72 9.99 -16.74
C LYS A 70 -8.13 10.45 -17.14
N THR A 71 -9.16 9.66 -16.86
CA THR A 71 -10.56 10.00 -17.23
C THR A 71 -11.29 10.83 -16.18
N ASN A 72 -11.02 10.63 -14.89
CA ASN A 72 -11.82 11.22 -13.80
C ASN A 72 -11.01 12.08 -12.82
N GLY A 73 -9.68 12.15 -12.97
CA GLY A 73 -8.79 12.68 -11.96
C GLY A 73 -8.67 11.77 -10.73
N PHE A 74 -8.06 12.28 -9.67
CA PHE A 74 -7.86 11.52 -8.43
C PHE A 74 -9.13 11.47 -7.57
N LEU A 75 -9.72 10.28 -7.44
CA LEU A 75 -10.95 10.06 -6.67
C LEU A 75 -10.66 9.80 -5.18
N LYS A 76 -11.11 10.67 -4.27
CA LYS A 76 -10.86 10.55 -2.80
C LYS A 76 -11.71 9.49 -2.07
N VAL A 77 -12.24 8.50 -2.79
CA VAL A 77 -13.19 7.50 -2.24
C VAL A 77 -12.47 6.47 -1.35
N ASP A 78 -11.47 5.77 -1.90
CA ASP A 78 -10.63 4.86 -1.11
C ASP A 78 -9.38 5.60 -0.61
N VAL A 79 -9.37 5.90 0.69
CA VAL A 79 -8.29 6.65 1.34
C VAL A 79 -7.01 5.82 1.38
N ILE A 80 -5.88 6.44 1.03
CA ILE A 80 -4.55 5.85 1.19
C ILE A 80 -4.22 5.83 2.68
N GLN A 81 -3.78 4.70 3.21
CA GLN A 81 -3.37 4.58 4.61
C GLN A 81 -1.86 4.40 4.69
N VAL A 82 -1.23 5.10 5.63
CA VAL A 82 0.22 5.09 5.78
C VAL A 82 0.66 4.91 7.23
N LYS A 83 1.88 4.41 7.40
CA LYS A 83 2.64 4.44 8.65
C LYS A 83 3.68 5.54 8.57
N ASP A 84 3.79 6.36 9.62
CA ASP A 84 4.81 7.40 9.73
C ASP A 84 6.18 6.74 10.04
N LEU A 85 7.19 7.04 9.22
CA LEU A 85 8.58 6.60 9.40
C LEU A 85 9.47 7.70 10.03
N GLY A 86 8.89 8.85 10.36
CA GLY A 86 9.58 10.06 10.77
C GLY A 86 10.19 10.82 9.60
N ASN A 87 10.65 12.04 9.87
CA ASN A 87 11.33 12.90 8.89
C ASN A 87 10.53 13.14 7.59
N ASN A 88 9.21 13.30 7.69
CA ASN A 88 8.29 13.45 6.56
C ASN A 88 8.35 12.29 5.56
N LYS A 89 8.56 11.05 6.03
CA LYS A 89 8.56 9.83 5.21
C LYS A 89 7.42 8.93 5.68
N TYR A 90 6.69 8.37 4.72
CA TYR A 90 5.47 7.62 4.99
C TYR A 90 5.48 6.31 4.21
N LEU A 91 5.30 5.18 4.90
CA LEU A 91 5.15 3.86 4.30
C LEU A 91 3.69 3.61 3.96
N VAL A 92 3.39 3.28 2.70
CA VAL A 92 2.03 3.01 2.25
C VAL A 92 1.60 1.61 2.69
N LEU A 93 0.62 1.52 3.58
CA LEU A 93 0.05 0.26 4.02
C LEU A 93 -1.07 -0.19 3.08
N GLU A 94 -2.03 0.71 2.85
CA GLU A 94 -3.15 0.50 1.92
C GLU A 94 -3.15 1.57 0.81
N GLY A 95 -3.47 1.14 -0.41
CA GLY A 95 -3.42 2.03 -1.58
C GLY A 95 -2.09 2.00 -2.35
N ASN A 96 -1.25 0.98 -2.14
CA ASN A 96 0.02 0.78 -2.86
C ASN A 96 -0.13 0.90 -4.41
N ARG A 97 -1.18 0.30 -4.99
CA ARG A 97 -1.48 0.43 -6.44
C ARG A 97 -1.77 1.88 -6.84
N ARG A 98 -2.54 2.62 -6.03
CA ARG A 98 -2.89 4.03 -6.32
C ARG A 98 -1.66 4.92 -6.27
N VAL A 99 -0.79 4.74 -5.28
CA VAL A 99 0.46 5.49 -5.16
C VAL A 99 1.41 5.15 -6.31
N ALA A 100 1.54 3.87 -6.70
CA ALA A 100 2.32 3.48 -7.85
C ALA A 100 1.77 4.09 -9.16
N THR A 101 0.45 4.11 -9.35
CA THR A 101 -0.19 4.78 -10.49
C THR A 101 0.13 6.28 -10.51
N LEU A 102 0.05 6.97 -9.37
CA LEU A 102 0.42 8.39 -9.29
C LEU A 102 1.90 8.59 -9.66
N LYS A 103 2.81 7.73 -9.18
CA LYS A 103 4.24 7.81 -9.54
C LYS A 103 4.46 7.56 -11.03
N ALA A 104 3.77 6.59 -11.62
CA ALA A 104 3.83 6.32 -13.06
C ALA A 104 3.31 7.49 -13.91
N LEU A 105 2.22 8.14 -13.48
CA LEU A 105 1.69 9.32 -14.15
C LEU A 105 2.57 10.55 -13.97
N GLN A 106 3.25 10.67 -12.82
CA GLN A 106 4.25 11.72 -12.62
C GLN A 106 5.42 11.54 -13.60
N GLU A 107 5.95 10.31 -13.73
CA GLU A 107 6.99 9.99 -14.73
C GLU A 107 6.52 10.31 -16.17
N ASP A 108 5.31 9.88 -16.53
CA ASP A 108 4.72 10.20 -17.84
C ASP A 108 4.68 11.72 -18.07
N HIS A 109 4.22 12.49 -17.08
CA HIS A 109 4.14 13.94 -17.18
C HIS A 109 5.52 14.60 -17.32
N GLU A 110 6.52 14.15 -16.56
CA GLU A 110 7.90 14.62 -16.64
C GLU A 110 8.54 14.32 -18.01
N GLU A 111 8.11 13.24 -18.68
CA GLU A 111 8.50 12.87 -20.05
C GLU A 111 7.66 13.58 -21.14
N GLY A 112 6.69 14.43 -20.75
CA GLY A 112 5.81 15.15 -21.68
C GLY A 112 4.65 14.31 -22.25
N ILE A 113 4.37 13.16 -21.65
CA ILE A 113 3.24 12.30 -22.00
C ILE A 113 1.97 12.81 -21.31
N ASP A 114 0.85 12.83 -22.05
CA ASP A 114 -0.44 13.28 -21.54
C ASP A 114 -0.96 12.40 -20.38
N ILE A 115 -1.39 13.06 -19.30
CA ILE A 115 -2.00 12.47 -18.10
C ILE A 115 -3.52 12.66 -18.04
N GLY A 116 -4.14 13.17 -19.11
CA GLY A 116 -5.59 13.35 -19.21
C GLY A 116 -6.11 14.42 -18.25
N LEU A 117 -7.24 14.14 -17.59
CA LEU A 117 -7.89 15.05 -16.63
C LEU A 117 -7.26 15.05 -15.23
N LEU A 118 -6.13 14.37 -15.03
CA LEU A 118 -5.46 14.38 -13.74
C LEU A 118 -4.77 15.74 -13.50
N ASP A 119 -5.17 16.43 -12.42
CA ASP A 119 -4.51 17.64 -11.97
C ASP A 119 -3.12 17.34 -11.38
N GLU A 120 -2.06 17.88 -11.98
CA GLU A 120 -0.66 17.75 -11.55
C GLU A 120 -0.41 18.22 -10.10
N SER A 121 -1.28 19.07 -9.54
CA SER A 121 -1.19 19.53 -8.16
C SER A 121 -1.25 18.37 -7.16
N ILE A 122 -1.87 17.24 -7.55
CA ILE A 122 -1.95 16.03 -6.73
C ILE A 122 -0.56 15.48 -6.38
N PHE A 123 0.44 15.64 -7.25
CA PHE A 123 1.80 15.15 -7.00
C PHE A 123 2.46 15.88 -5.83
N LYS A 124 2.01 17.11 -5.52
CA LYS A 124 2.51 17.91 -4.40
C LYS A 124 1.70 17.70 -3.11
N SER A 125 0.48 17.20 -3.21
CA SER A 125 -0.45 17.08 -2.07
C SER A 125 -1.38 15.88 -2.21
N VAL A 126 -0.83 14.68 -2.02
CA VAL A 126 -1.59 13.42 -2.03
C VAL A 126 -2.28 13.26 -0.66
N PRO A 127 -3.63 13.14 -0.60
CA PRO A 127 -4.34 12.95 0.65
C PRO A 127 -4.20 11.50 1.15
N PHE A 128 -3.91 11.33 2.43
CA PHE A 128 -3.84 10.04 3.11
C PHE A 128 -4.20 10.15 4.60
N GLU A 129 -4.39 9.00 5.23
CA GLU A 129 -4.62 8.84 6.65
C GLU A 129 -3.40 8.17 7.30
N ILE A 130 -2.89 8.77 8.38
CA ILE A 130 -1.85 8.16 9.19
C ILE A 130 -2.52 7.16 10.14
N HIS A 131 -2.06 5.92 10.09
CA HIS A 131 -2.43 4.86 11.01
C HIS A 131 -1.38 4.77 12.13
N ASP A 132 -1.83 4.80 13.38
CA ASP A 132 -0.94 4.65 14.53
C ASP A 132 -0.44 3.20 14.67
N ASN A 133 0.83 3.06 15.07
CA ASN A 133 1.54 1.78 15.21
C ASN A 133 0.97 0.85 16.30
N GLU A 134 0.03 1.31 17.13
CA GLU A 134 -0.50 0.51 18.24
C GLU A 134 -1.47 -0.60 17.81
N ASP A 135 -1.79 -0.71 16.51
CA ASP A 135 -2.78 -1.67 16.03
C ASP A 135 -2.41 -2.41 14.75
N ASP A 136 -1.13 -2.79 14.61
CA ASP A 136 -0.64 -3.62 13.50
C ASP A 136 -1.51 -4.87 13.28
N LYS A 137 -2.07 -5.46 14.35
CA LYS A 137 -3.00 -6.60 14.29
C LYS A 137 -4.33 -6.27 13.63
N LYS A 138 -5.05 -5.22 14.09
CA LYS A 138 -6.31 -4.83 13.43
C LYS A 138 -6.08 -4.41 11.99
N HIS A 139 -4.93 -3.80 11.69
CA HIS A 139 -4.57 -3.47 10.33
C HIS A 139 -4.41 -4.73 9.45
N LEU A 140 -3.67 -5.74 9.93
CA LEU A 140 -3.56 -7.04 9.25
C LEU A 140 -4.92 -7.71 9.03
N ILE A 141 -5.81 -7.67 10.03
CA ILE A 141 -7.17 -8.23 9.92
C ILE A 141 -7.99 -7.48 8.87
N ILE A 142 -8.03 -6.14 8.91
CA ILE A 142 -8.79 -5.32 7.94
C ILE A 142 -8.25 -5.52 6.53
N MET A 143 -6.92 -5.55 6.37
CA MET A 143 -6.27 -5.82 5.10
C MET A 143 -6.62 -7.23 4.59
N GLY A 144 -6.54 -8.24 5.46
CA GLY A 144 -6.94 -9.61 5.18
C GLY A 144 -8.40 -9.69 4.69
N LEU A 145 -9.34 -9.12 5.44
CA LEU A 145 -10.77 -9.10 5.07
C LEU A 145 -10.99 -8.47 3.68
N LYS A 146 -10.32 -7.37 3.36
CA LYS A 146 -10.43 -6.68 2.06
C LYS A 146 -9.85 -7.48 0.89
N HIS A 147 -8.65 -8.06 1.05
CA HIS A 147 -7.92 -8.69 -0.05
C HIS A 147 -8.15 -10.21 -0.18
N ILE A 148 -8.80 -10.84 0.80
CA ILE A 148 -9.30 -12.22 0.71
C ILE A 148 -10.67 -12.26 0.03
N SER A 149 -11.57 -11.31 0.34
CA SER A 149 -12.96 -11.32 -0.16
C SER A 149 -13.24 -10.32 -1.30
N GLY A 150 -12.41 -9.30 -1.51
CA GLY A 150 -12.67 -8.18 -2.45
C GLY A 150 -12.37 -8.44 -3.93
N ASN A 151 -12.57 -7.39 -4.76
CA ASN A 151 -12.56 -7.47 -6.24
C ASN A 151 -11.18 -7.71 -6.87
N LYS A 152 -10.08 -7.55 -6.12
CA LYS A 152 -8.69 -7.76 -6.60
C LYS A 152 -7.93 -8.66 -5.63
N LYS A 153 -8.51 -9.85 -5.40
CA LYS A 153 -8.00 -10.86 -4.47
C LYS A 153 -6.53 -11.13 -4.68
N TRP A 154 -5.82 -11.36 -3.58
CA TRP A 154 -4.50 -11.96 -3.65
C TRP A 154 -4.59 -13.43 -4.09
N SER A 155 -3.49 -13.98 -4.60
CA SER A 155 -3.42 -15.42 -4.86
C SER A 155 -3.53 -16.22 -3.56
N ALA A 156 -3.88 -17.51 -3.67
CA ALA A 156 -4.10 -18.34 -2.49
C ALA A 156 -2.86 -18.40 -1.57
N ILE A 157 -1.66 -18.45 -2.14
CA ILE A 157 -0.40 -18.47 -1.37
C ILE A 157 -0.14 -17.15 -0.64
N ASN A 158 -0.45 -16.01 -1.27
CA ASN A 158 -0.32 -14.69 -0.66
C ASN A 158 -1.30 -14.52 0.51
N GLN A 159 -2.54 -15.01 0.37
CA GLN A 159 -3.51 -15.04 1.47
C GLN A 159 -3.07 -15.97 2.60
N ALA A 160 -2.56 -17.16 2.26
CA ALA A 160 -2.07 -18.12 3.24
C ALA A 160 -0.88 -17.57 4.04
N GLN A 161 0.03 -16.83 3.41
CA GLN A 161 1.14 -16.19 4.12
C GLN A 161 0.67 -15.15 5.14
N LEU A 162 -0.35 -14.34 4.81
CA LEU A 162 -0.94 -13.41 5.77
C LEU A 162 -1.54 -14.15 6.98
N ILE A 163 -2.31 -15.21 6.73
CA ILE A 163 -2.91 -16.01 7.81
C ILE A 163 -1.82 -16.65 8.67
N TYR A 164 -0.78 -17.20 8.03
CA TYR A 164 0.37 -17.79 8.73
C TYR A 164 1.07 -16.77 9.62
N ASP A 165 1.42 -15.59 9.08
CA ASP A 165 2.11 -14.54 9.84
C ASP A 165 1.25 -14.02 11.00
N TYR A 166 -0.08 -13.93 10.81
CA TYR A 166 -1.02 -13.54 11.86
C TYR A 166 -1.07 -14.55 13.01
N LEU A 167 -1.11 -15.85 12.68
CA LEU A 167 -1.26 -16.92 13.67
C LEU A 167 0.06 -17.35 14.32
N LEU A 168 1.20 -17.11 13.66
CA LEU A 168 2.53 -17.54 14.11
C LEU A 168 2.84 -17.17 15.57
N PRO A 169 2.55 -15.94 16.07
CA PRO A 169 2.82 -15.58 17.47
C PRO A 169 2.00 -16.36 18.50
N TYR A 170 0.89 -16.98 18.08
CA TYR A 170 -0.02 -17.72 18.96
C TYR A 170 0.21 -19.24 18.89
N TRP A 171 1.07 -19.71 17.99
CA TRP A 171 1.29 -21.14 17.78
C TRP A 171 1.76 -21.82 19.07
N GLY A 172 1.01 -22.83 19.53
CA GLY A 172 1.33 -23.55 20.77
C GLY A 172 0.92 -22.83 22.06
N SER A 173 0.23 -21.70 21.97
CA SER A 173 -0.42 -21.04 23.12
C SER A 173 -1.90 -21.43 23.20
N GLU A 174 -2.50 -21.38 24.40
CA GLU A 174 -3.95 -21.62 24.56
C GLU A 174 -4.80 -20.64 23.75
N ARG A 175 -4.29 -19.42 23.54
CA ARG A 175 -4.92 -18.38 22.71
C ARG A 175 -5.01 -18.71 21.23
N TYR A 176 -4.32 -19.76 20.77
CA TYR A 176 -4.40 -20.18 19.36
C TYR A 176 -5.83 -20.53 18.95
N TYR A 177 -6.57 -21.21 19.81
CA TYR A 177 -7.96 -21.64 19.56
C TYR A 177 -9.00 -20.57 19.92
N GLU A 178 -8.57 -19.46 20.52
CA GLU A 178 -9.46 -18.34 20.89
C GLU A 178 -9.55 -17.28 19.78
N GLU A 179 -8.68 -17.36 18.76
CA GLU A 179 -8.56 -16.39 17.66
C GLU A 179 -9.05 -16.95 16.30
N GLU A 180 -9.74 -18.11 16.29
CA GLU A 180 -10.56 -18.59 15.15
C GLU A 180 -11.88 -17.82 15.01
#